data_AF-A0A914KG28-F1
#
_entry.id   AF-A0A914KG28-F1
#
_cell.length_a   1.000
_cell.length_b   1.000
_cell.length_c   1.000
_cell.angle_alpha   90.00
_cell.angle_beta   90.00
_cell.angle_gamma   90.00
#
_symmetry.space_group_name_H-M   'P 1'
#
loop_
_entity.id
_entity.type
_entity.pdbx_description
1 polymer ?
#
loop_
_entity_poly.entity_id
_entity_poly.type
_entity_poly.pdbx_seq_one_letter_code
_entity_poly.pdbx_strand_id
1 'polypeptide(L)'
;MWWMSVWINCYKCGECPTGYLSKGEKQGQICQKIDICNNPQLVNGGCSPLAKCVNEPEFHCICPMGMIGNGIGPDGCENPKINGTDEENLCLKYNKYCLNGGTCQAISPTKFRCLCPETHYGGHCEHPNPCLSRQFCSGHGRCQKDPLGCICFKGFYGPRCQFQEDGCGFHTSNETGELIYERTAPSPLFDRWTCTWHIEMFDTRKVLQINFLNLTAPHLFEVTSKGCENAFVTLTIFDGADPLQSPTLASTQIVNMCHGEDFEMPFKHPLFTSTNKAVIRLSSRIQGRSTFLHLNWTAKKPSCGGRFSNSNGGRIDYYLESSRRDEEELGDKACIWYVNVPPQFHIELSLQVLRLPSEETVNCSSNILEAFKHPK
;
A
#
# COMPACT_ATOMS: atom_id res chain seq x y z
N MET A 1 -11.87 -8.05 -9.23
CA MET A 1 -12.18 -9.47 -8.95
C MET A 1 -10.86 -10.22 -9.02
N TRP A 2 -10.43 -10.79 -7.91
CA TRP A 2 -9.16 -11.50 -7.77
C TRP A 2 -9.29 -12.94 -8.21
N TRP A 3 -8.27 -13.48 -8.88
CA TRP A 3 -7.84 -14.87 -8.74
C TRP A 3 -6.32 -14.90 -8.81
N MET A 4 -5.65 -15.33 -7.74
CA MET A 4 -4.37 -16.03 -7.84
C MET A 4 -4.13 -16.83 -6.56
N SER A 5 -4.04 -18.15 -6.74
CA SER A 5 -3.45 -19.10 -5.81
C SER A 5 -1.96 -19.23 -6.18
N VAL A 6 -1.05 -19.21 -5.20
CA VAL A 6 0.40 -19.35 -5.41
C VAL A 6 0.86 -20.74 -4.97
N TRP A 7 1.67 -21.41 -5.79
CA TRP A 7 2.57 -22.49 -5.38
C TRP A 7 4.01 -22.16 -5.81
N ILE A 8 4.95 -22.69 -5.02
CA ILE A 8 6.40 -22.47 -5.00
C ILE A 8 7.10 -22.80 -6.34
N ASN A 9 8.03 -21.92 -6.74
CA ASN A 9 9.03 -22.05 -7.82
C ASN A 9 8.59 -22.05 -9.30
N CYS A 10 7.64 -21.20 -9.68
CA CYS A 10 7.55 -20.66 -11.05
C CYS A 10 6.85 -19.29 -11.08
N TYR A 11 7.49 -18.25 -11.63
CA TYR A 11 6.79 -17.03 -12.00
C TYR A 11 6.23 -17.21 -13.42
N LYS A 12 4.92 -16.99 -13.59
CA LYS A 12 4.27 -16.94 -14.89
C LYS A 12 4.02 -15.46 -15.21
N CYS A 13 4.68 -14.95 -16.24
CA CYS A 13 4.38 -13.61 -16.73
C CYS A 13 2.92 -13.58 -17.21
N GLY A 14 2.17 -12.54 -16.84
CA GLY A 14 0.81 -12.31 -17.31
C GLY A 14 0.78 -11.88 -18.79
N GLU A 15 -0.41 -11.84 -19.39
CA GLU A 15 -0.54 -11.31 -20.76
C GLU A 15 -0.15 -9.83 -20.82
N CYS A 16 0.39 -9.40 -21.96
CA CYS A 16 0.69 -7.98 -22.14
C CYS A 16 -0.59 -7.13 -22.11
N PRO A 17 -0.54 -5.90 -21.56
CA PRO A 17 -1.68 -4.98 -21.58
C PRO A 17 -2.19 -4.75 -23.01
N THR A 18 -3.49 -4.46 -23.17
CA THR A 18 -4.09 -4.12 -24.47
C THR A 18 -3.26 -3.04 -25.18
N GLY A 19 -2.78 -3.34 -26.39
CA GLY A 19 -1.87 -2.48 -27.14
C GLY A 19 -0.39 -2.81 -27.06
N TYR A 20 -0.04 -3.92 -26.43
CA TYR A 20 1.31 -4.44 -26.40
C TYR A 20 1.33 -5.94 -26.76
N LEU A 21 2.30 -6.37 -27.57
CA LEU A 21 2.57 -7.80 -27.82
C LEU A 21 3.79 -8.26 -27.05
N SER A 22 3.76 -9.51 -26.58
CA SER A 22 4.92 -10.12 -25.93
C SER A 22 5.98 -10.46 -26.96
N LYS A 23 7.24 -10.12 -26.67
CA LYS A 23 8.39 -10.48 -27.48
C LYS A 23 9.41 -11.23 -26.62
N GLY A 24 9.60 -12.52 -26.88
CA GLY A 24 10.48 -13.41 -26.11
C GLY A 24 9.98 -14.85 -26.12
N GLU A 25 10.78 -15.79 -25.59
CA GLU A 25 10.43 -17.22 -25.51
C GLU A 25 9.27 -17.51 -24.55
N LYS A 26 8.95 -16.58 -23.64
CA LYS A 26 7.81 -16.66 -22.69
C LYS A 26 6.88 -15.44 -22.87
N GLN A 27 5.56 -15.68 -22.90
CA GLN A 27 4.52 -14.61 -22.93
C GLN A 27 4.74 -13.59 -21.81
N GLY A 28 4.45 -12.30 -22.04
CA GLY A 28 4.49 -11.26 -21.00
C GLY A 28 5.86 -10.79 -20.50
N GLN A 29 6.97 -11.37 -20.99
CA GLN A 29 8.31 -11.06 -20.48
C GLN A 29 8.84 -9.70 -20.95
N ILE A 30 8.52 -9.31 -22.18
CA ILE A 30 8.81 -7.98 -22.76
C ILE A 30 7.60 -7.58 -23.60
N CYS A 31 6.91 -6.51 -23.21
CA CYS A 31 5.73 -6.02 -23.89
C CYS A 31 6.10 -4.84 -24.80
N GLN A 32 6.03 -5.03 -26.12
CA GLN A 32 6.31 -3.99 -27.11
C GLN A 32 5.00 -3.36 -27.58
N LYS A 33 4.92 -2.01 -27.60
CA LYS A 33 3.73 -1.29 -28.09
C LYS A 33 3.47 -1.68 -29.54
N ILE A 34 2.25 -2.09 -29.84
CA ILE A 34 1.80 -2.42 -31.19
C ILE A 34 0.84 -1.37 -31.71
N ASP A 35 0.87 -1.19 -33.02
CA ASP A 35 -0.22 -0.55 -33.73
C ASP A 35 -1.36 -1.56 -33.82
N ILE A 36 -2.37 -1.41 -32.94
CA ILE A 36 -3.50 -2.34 -32.88
C ILE A 36 -4.41 -2.16 -34.10
N CYS A 37 -4.63 -0.92 -34.54
CA CYS A 37 -5.49 -0.61 -35.67
C CYS A 37 -5.00 -1.22 -36.98
N ASN A 38 -3.68 -1.30 -37.19
CA ASN A 38 -3.06 -1.86 -38.38
C ASN A 38 -2.55 -3.30 -38.17
N ASN A 39 -2.97 -3.99 -37.11
CA ASN A 39 -2.53 -5.35 -36.83
C ASN A 39 -3.26 -6.36 -37.74
N PRO A 40 -2.55 -7.17 -38.55
CA PRO A 40 -3.17 -8.12 -39.46
C PRO A 40 -3.93 -9.26 -38.76
N GLN A 41 -3.68 -9.51 -37.47
CA GLN A 41 -4.44 -10.50 -36.68
C GLN A 41 -5.71 -9.93 -36.04
N LEU A 42 -5.86 -8.59 -35.99
CA LEU A 42 -6.98 -7.88 -35.37
C LEU A 42 -7.54 -6.87 -36.38
N VAL A 43 -8.52 -7.28 -37.18
CA VAL A 43 -9.17 -6.42 -38.16
C VAL A 43 -9.75 -5.18 -37.46
N ASN A 44 -9.36 -3.98 -37.93
CA ASN A 44 -9.68 -2.68 -37.30
C ASN A 44 -9.38 -2.62 -35.79
N GLY A 45 -8.36 -3.37 -35.33
CA GLY A 45 -7.99 -3.42 -33.92
C GLY A 45 -9.02 -4.03 -32.98
N GLY A 46 -10.02 -4.76 -33.51
CA GLY A 46 -11.16 -5.25 -32.73
C GLY A 46 -12.26 -4.21 -32.49
N CYS A 47 -12.14 -3.02 -33.10
CA CYS A 47 -13.23 -2.05 -33.14
C CYS A 47 -14.38 -2.53 -34.04
N SER A 48 -15.59 -2.05 -33.76
CA SER A 48 -16.75 -2.23 -34.63
C SER A 48 -16.42 -1.82 -36.06
N PRO A 49 -17.01 -2.48 -37.09
CA PRO A 49 -16.89 -2.03 -38.47
C PRO A 49 -17.32 -0.58 -38.69
N LEU A 50 -18.20 -0.06 -37.82
CA LEU A 50 -18.68 1.33 -37.86
C LEU A 50 -17.77 2.29 -37.07
N ALA A 51 -16.89 1.78 -36.21
CA ALA A 51 -16.03 2.60 -35.37
C ALA A 51 -14.69 2.92 -36.05
N LYS A 52 -14.19 4.13 -35.79
CA LYS A 52 -12.82 4.51 -36.13
C LYS A 52 -11.87 4.03 -35.03
N CYS A 53 -10.89 3.20 -35.39
CA CYS A 53 -9.80 2.81 -34.51
C CYS A 53 -8.75 3.93 -34.39
N VAL A 54 -8.30 4.24 -33.17
CA VAL A 54 -7.28 5.25 -32.87
C VAL A 54 -6.26 4.69 -31.88
N ASN A 55 -4.96 4.82 -32.17
CA ASN A 55 -3.86 4.33 -31.32
C ASN A 55 -3.20 5.40 -30.43
N GLU A 56 -3.46 6.68 -30.69
CA GLU A 56 -2.80 7.79 -30.01
C GLU A 56 -3.80 8.64 -29.22
N PRO A 57 -3.53 8.97 -27.94
CA PRO A 57 -2.38 8.53 -27.10
C PRO A 57 -2.52 7.11 -26.52
N GLU A 58 -3.74 6.58 -26.47
CA GLU A 58 -4.08 5.20 -26.06
C GLU A 58 -5.04 4.59 -27.08
N PHE A 59 -5.10 3.25 -27.15
CA PHE A 59 -6.05 2.57 -28.02
C PHE A 59 -7.48 2.83 -27.58
N HIS A 60 -8.30 3.32 -28.51
CA HIS A 60 -9.74 3.44 -28.31
C HIS A 60 -10.48 3.39 -29.65
N CYS A 61 -11.74 2.97 -29.58
CA CYS A 61 -12.65 2.93 -30.72
C CYS A 61 -13.66 4.08 -30.61
N ILE A 62 -13.80 4.86 -31.68
CA ILE A 62 -14.70 6.02 -31.72
C ILE A 62 -15.88 5.71 -32.63
N CYS A 63 -17.09 5.71 -32.07
CA CYS A 63 -18.31 5.59 -32.87
C CYS A 63 -18.57 6.87 -33.70
N PRO A 64 -19.22 6.75 -34.87
CA PRO A 64 -19.62 7.91 -35.66
C PRO A 64 -20.55 8.84 -34.88
N MET A 65 -20.52 10.13 -35.23
CA MET A 65 -21.45 11.11 -34.67
C MET A 65 -22.89 10.65 -34.90
N GLY A 66 -23.71 10.66 -33.84
CA GLY A 66 -25.09 10.16 -33.89
C GLY A 66 -25.26 8.77 -33.27
N MET A 67 -24.21 7.95 -33.20
CA MET A 67 -24.25 6.60 -32.62
C MET A 67 -23.81 6.59 -31.15
N ILE A 68 -24.19 5.53 -30.42
CA ILE A 68 -23.76 5.29 -29.03
C ILE A 68 -23.00 3.97 -28.95
N GLY A 69 -22.14 3.85 -27.93
CA GLY A 69 -21.44 2.60 -27.63
C GLY A 69 -19.95 2.78 -27.34
N ASN A 70 -19.31 1.69 -26.91
CA ASN A 70 -17.88 1.67 -26.58
C ASN A 70 -16.98 1.48 -27.82
N GLY A 71 -17.58 1.19 -28.98
CA GLY A 71 -16.92 1.01 -30.27
C GLY A 71 -16.20 -0.34 -30.44
N ILE A 72 -16.32 -1.28 -29.51
CA ILE A 72 -15.57 -2.56 -29.54
C ILE A 72 -16.48 -3.71 -30.00
N GLY A 73 -15.97 -4.58 -30.89
CA GLY A 73 -16.71 -5.73 -31.41
C GLY A 73 -17.79 -5.36 -32.44
N PRO A 74 -18.46 -6.35 -33.05
CA PRO A 74 -19.39 -6.12 -34.17
C PRO A 74 -20.51 -5.13 -33.80
N ASP A 75 -21.09 -5.28 -32.60
CA ASP A 75 -22.17 -4.45 -32.07
C ASP A 75 -21.68 -3.27 -31.21
N GLY A 76 -20.38 -2.93 -31.29
CA GLY A 76 -19.77 -1.90 -30.44
C GLY A 76 -20.31 -0.48 -30.66
N CYS A 77 -20.96 -0.23 -31.81
CA CYS A 77 -21.67 1.02 -32.09
C CYS A 77 -23.10 0.69 -32.50
N GLU A 78 -24.07 1.27 -31.79
CA GLU A 78 -25.49 1.12 -32.06
C GLU A 78 -26.16 2.46 -32.31
N ASN A 79 -27.26 2.44 -33.06
CA ASN A 79 -28.12 3.61 -33.16
C ASN A 79 -28.87 3.78 -31.84
N PRO A 80 -28.90 4.99 -31.26
CA PRO A 80 -29.70 5.24 -30.08
C PRO A 80 -31.17 4.90 -30.39
N LYS A 81 -31.79 4.05 -29.57
CA LYS A 81 -33.22 3.73 -29.68
C LYS A 81 -34.02 4.92 -29.16
N ILE A 82 -34.23 5.91 -30.01
CA ILE A 82 -34.98 7.14 -29.69
C ILE A 82 -36.47 6.78 -29.59
N ASN A 83 -36.98 6.64 -28.38
CA ASN A 83 -38.42 6.50 -28.15
C ASN A 83 -39.09 7.88 -28.23
N GLY A 84 -39.23 8.40 -29.46
CA GLY A 84 -40.26 9.37 -29.85
C GLY A 84 -40.34 10.71 -29.11
N THR A 85 -39.33 11.09 -28.33
CA THR A 85 -39.14 12.45 -27.82
C THR A 85 -37.69 12.82 -28.11
N ASP A 86 -37.43 14.09 -28.45
CA ASP A 86 -36.16 14.60 -28.94
C ASP A 86 -35.01 14.45 -27.91
N GLU A 87 -34.56 13.22 -27.65
CA GLU A 87 -33.31 12.91 -26.97
C GLU A 87 -32.17 13.18 -27.95
N GLU A 88 -31.85 14.46 -28.06
CA GLU A 88 -30.69 14.98 -28.77
C GLU A 88 -29.44 14.20 -28.35
N ASN A 89 -28.72 13.62 -29.33
CA ASN A 89 -27.51 12.85 -29.06
C ASN A 89 -26.58 13.65 -28.13
N LEU A 90 -26.18 13.07 -27.00
CA LEU A 90 -25.38 13.75 -25.98
C LEU A 90 -24.17 14.47 -26.56
N CYS A 91 -23.49 13.90 -27.55
CA CYS A 91 -22.35 14.57 -28.15
C CYS A 91 -22.74 15.75 -29.04
N LEU A 92 -23.92 15.78 -29.65
CA LEU A 92 -24.40 16.99 -30.33
C LEU A 92 -24.58 18.15 -29.34
N LYS A 93 -25.08 17.86 -28.14
CA LYS A 93 -25.34 18.87 -27.10
C LYS A 93 -24.12 19.23 -26.24
N TYR A 94 -23.32 18.24 -25.88
CA TYR A 94 -22.26 18.35 -24.87
C TYR A 94 -20.83 18.34 -25.44
N ASN A 95 -20.63 18.22 -26.76
CA ASN A 95 -19.27 18.26 -27.33
C ASN A 95 -18.50 19.55 -26.99
N LYS A 96 -19.19 20.68 -26.82
CA LYS A 96 -18.57 21.94 -26.38
C LYS A 96 -17.89 21.87 -25.00
N TYR A 97 -18.21 20.86 -24.18
CA TYR A 97 -17.60 20.65 -22.88
C TYR A 97 -16.32 19.80 -22.95
N CYS A 98 -16.03 19.17 -24.09
CA CYS A 98 -14.73 18.57 -24.33
C CYS A 98 -13.75 19.66 -24.80
N LEU A 99 -13.02 20.23 -23.85
CA LEU A 99 -12.14 21.36 -24.06
C LEU A 99 -10.85 20.95 -24.77
N ASN A 100 -10.08 21.95 -25.21
CA ASN A 100 -8.70 21.79 -25.71
C ASN A 100 -8.51 20.72 -26.80
N GLY A 101 -9.51 20.57 -27.69
CA GLY A 101 -9.46 19.59 -28.78
C GLY A 101 -9.89 18.17 -28.38
N GLY A 102 -10.54 18.01 -27.23
CA GLY A 102 -11.16 16.74 -26.84
C GLY A 102 -12.28 16.32 -27.80
N THR A 103 -12.43 15.01 -28.00
CA THR A 103 -13.50 14.44 -28.83
C THR A 103 -14.58 13.82 -27.96
N CYS A 104 -15.83 14.24 -28.13
CA CYS A 104 -16.94 13.62 -27.41
C CYS A 104 -17.26 12.22 -27.94
N GLN A 105 -17.43 11.26 -27.02
CA GLN A 105 -17.96 9.94 -27.32
C GLN A 105 -19.17 9.64 -26.43
N ALA A 106 -20.33 9.37 -27.05
CA ALA A 106 -21.53 8.93 -26.35
C ALA A 106 -21.43 7.44 -26.02
N ILE A 107 -21.41 7.10 -24.74
CA ILE A 107 -21.31 5.72 -24.24
C ILE A 107 -22.70 5.08 -24.16
N SER A 108 -23.71 5.86 -23.76
CA SER A 108 -25.12 5.47 -23.66
C SER A 108 -26.02 6.67 -23.96
N PRO A 109 -27.36 6.55 -23.96
CA PRO A 109 -28.27 7.67 -24.14
C PRO A 109 -28.13 8.78 -23.06
N THR A 110 -27.56 8.45 -21.89
CA THR A 110 -27.42 9.37 -20.75
C THR A 110 -25.98 9.66 -20.33
N LYS A 111 -24.99 8.95 -20.91
CA LYS A 111 -23.58 9.08 -20.53
C LYS A 111 -22.69 9.32 -21.74
N PHE A 112 -21.84 10.34 -21.65
CA PHE A 112 -20.75 10.60 -22.59
C PHE A 112 -19.41 10.64 -21.86
N ARG A 113 -18.31 10.59 -22.60
CA ARG A 113 -16.96 10.89 -22.13
C ARG A 113 -16.22 11.77 -23.13
N CYS A 114 -15.27 12.56 -22.66
CA CYS A 114 -14.33 13.26 -23.52
C CYS A 114 -13.07 12.42 -23.70
N LEU A 115 -12.70 12.19 -24.96
CA LEU A 115 -11.44 11.58 -25.35
C LEU A 115 -10.41 12.70 -25.49
N CYS A 116 -9.48 12.80 -24.55
CA CYS A 116 -8.53 13.89 -24.51
C CYS A 116 -7.33 13.66 -25.42
N PRO A 117 -6.84 14.71 -26.10
CA PRO A 117 -5.59 14.62 -26.84
C PRO A 117 -4.42 14.38 -25.88
N GLU A 118 -3.26 13.97 -26.42
CA GLU A 118 -2.08 13.68 -25.60
C GLU A 118 -1.68 14.86 -24.71
N THR A 119 -1.95 16.09 -25.16
CA THR A 119 -1.58 17.32 -24.47
C THR A 119 -2.43 17.68 -23.27
N HIS A 120 -3.58 17.02 -23.06
CA HIS A 120 -4.53 17.35 -22.00
C HIS A 120 -5.04 16.11 -21.25
N TYR A 121 -5.64 16.32 -20.08
CA TYR A 121 -6.30 15.30 -19.26
C TYR A 121 -7.44 15.91 -18.45
N GLY A 122 -8.18 15.06 -17.72
CA GLY A 122 -9.37 15.44 -16.96
C GLY A 122 -10.65 14.94 -17.62
N GLY A 123 -11.78 15.04 -16.92
CA GLY A 123 -13.06 14.52 -17.43
C GLY A 123 -13.55 15.26 -18.68
N HIS A 124 -13.10 16.50 -18.85
CA HIS A 124 -13.47 17.45 -19.89
C HIS A 124 -12.24 17.94 -20.68
N CYS A 125 -11.07 17.32 -20.50
CA CYS A 125 -9.80 17.74 -21.10
C CYS A 125 -9.37 19.16 -20.71
N GLU A 126 -9.75 19.58 -19.51
CA GLU A 126 -9.60 20.92 -18.96
C GLU A 126 -8.17 21.22 -18.45
N HIS A 127 -7.36 20.18 -18.22
CA HIS A 127 -6.03 20.33 -17.63
C HIS A 127 -4.91 19.94 -18.62
N PRO A 128 -3.78 20.67 -18.63
CA PRO A 128 -2.62 20.31 -19.44
C PRO A 128 -1.99 19.03 -18.89
N ASN A 129 -1.65 18.08 -19.78
CA ASN A 129 -1.11 16.77 -19.39
C ASN A 129 0.32 16.90 -18.82
N PRO A 130 0.53 16.63 -17.52
CA PRO A 130 1.85 16.71 -16.93
C PRO A 130 2.73 15.51 -17.32
N CYS A 131 2.14 14.40 -17.79
CA CYS A 131 2.87 13.21 -18.25
C CYS A 131 3.70 13.44 -19.53
N LEU A 132 3.52 14.59 -20.21
CA LEU A 132 4.41 14.99 -21.32
C LEU A 132 5.85 15.20 -20.86
N SER A 133 6.05 15.54 -19.57
CA SER A 133 7.37 15.68 -18.97
C SER A 133 7.73 14.43 -18.18
N ARG A 134 8.85 13.78 -18.53
CA ARG A 134 9.41 12.68 -17.72
C ARG A 134 9.70 13.10 -16.27
N GLN A 135 9.87 14.40 -16.03
CA GLN A 135 10.14 14.94 -14.70
C GLN A 135 8.94 14.85 -13.75
N PHE A 136 7.71 14.67 -14.26
CA PHE A 136 6.53 14.52 -13.40
C PHE A 136 6.65 13.32 -12.46
N CYS A 137 7.22 12.21 -12.94
CA CYS A 137 7.58 11.04 -12.12
C CYS A 137 9.08 10.99 -11.82
N SER A 138 9.75 12.15 -11.77
CA SER A 138 11.18 12.31 -11.48
C SER A 138 12.12 11.49 -12.38
N GLY A 139 11.65 11.02 -13.54
CA GLY A 139 12.37 10.08 -14.41
C GLY A 139 12.36 8.62 -13.95
N HIS A 140 11.77 8.29 -12.79
CA HIS A 140 11.82 6.97 -12.16
C HIS A 140 10.45 6.28 -12.07
N GLY A 141 9.53 6.62 -12.97
CA GLY A 141 8.23 5.97 -13.02
C GLY A 141 7.49 6.21 -14.34
N ARG A 142 6.44 5.42 -14.54
CA ARG A 142 5.47 5.60 -15.62
C ARG A 142 4.34 6.50 -15.14
N CYS A 143 4.09 7.59 -15.88
CA CYS A 143 2.97 8.48 -15.60
C CYS A 143 1.66 7.89 -16.14
N GLN A 144 0.58 8.05 -15.37
CA GLN A 144 -0.79 7.70 -15.76
C GLN A 144 -1.70 8.93 -15.57
N LYS A 145 -2.74 9.06 -16.40
CA LYS A 145 -3.64 10.23 -16.39
C LYS A 145 -4.97 10.00 -15.66
N ASP A 146 -5.37 8.74 -15.47
CA ASP A 146 -6.65 8.38 -14.84
C ASP A 146 -6.51 7.17 -13.90
N PRO A 147 -6.46 7.38 -12.57
CA PRO A 147 -6.26 8.67 -11.90
C PRO A 147 -4.85 9.20 -12.17
N LEU A 148 -4.70 10.54 -12.22
CA LEU A 148 -3.39 11.16 -12.42
C LEU A 148 -2.39 10.71 -11.33
N GLY A 149 -1.26 10.14 -11.73
CA GLY A 149 -0.26 9.65 -10.78
C GLY A 149 0.95 9.01 -11.44
N CYS A 150 1.83 8.45 -10.62
CA CYS A 150 3.05 7.78 -11.05
C CYS A 150 3.08 6.33 -10.56
N ILE A 151 3.38 5.42 -11.47
CA ILE A 151 3.74 4.03 -11.16
C ILE A 151 5.25 3.97 -11.12
N CYS A 152 5.83 3.86 -9.92
CA CYS A 152 7.28 3.91 -9.74
C CYS A 152 7.97 2.64 -10.23
N PHE A 153 9.15 2.80 -10.81
CA PHE A 153 10.04 1.69 -11.11
C PHE A 153 10.59 1.11 -9.81
N LYS A 154 11.01 -0.15 -9.87
CA LYS A 154 11.60 -0.86 -8.72
C LYS A 154 12.76 -0.05 -8.13
N GLY A 155 12.78 0.09 -6.80
CA GLY A 155 13.79 0.88 -6.10
C GLY A 155 13.43 2.35 -5.94
N PHE A 156 12.24 2.79 -6.36
CA PHE A 156 11.78 4.17 -6.21
C PHE A 156 10.35 4.23 -5.68
N TYR A 157 10.04 5.30 -4.94
CA TYR A 157 8.73 5.49 -4.32
C TYR A 157 8.38 6.97 -4.13
N GLY A 158 7.17 7.19 -3.60
CA GLY A 158 6.58 8.50 -3.40
C GLY A 158 5.61 8.89 -4.53
N PRO A 159 4.82 9.95 -4.34
CA PRO A 159 3.77 10.36 -5.29
C PRO A 159 4.30 10.70 -6.69
N ARG A 160 5.60 11.01 -6.81
CA ARG A 160 6.30 11.33 -8.05
C ARG A 160 7.58 10.50 -8.23
N CYS A 161 7.69 9.36 -7.56
CA CYS A 161 8.87 8.47 -7.62
C CYS A 161 10.19 9.21 -7.37
N GLN A 162 10.14 10.22 -6.48
CA GLN A 162 11.26 11.11 -6.21
C GLN A 162 12.24 10.53 -5.17
N PHE A 163 11.84 9.48 -4.47
CA PHE A 163 12.64 8.84 -3.41
C PHE A 163 13.17 7.49 -3.89
N GLN A 164 14.36 7.12 -3.44
CA GLN A 164 15.01 5.86 -3.75
C GLN A 164 14.97 4.93 -2.52
N GLU A 165 14.76 3.63 -2.75
CA GLU A 165 14.74 2.61 -1.69
C GLU A 165 16.17 2.19 -1.31
N ASP A 166 16.44 2.10 0.00
CA ASP A 166 17.72 1.65 0.53
C ASP A 166 17.81 0.12 0.48
N GLY A 167 18.26 -0.45 -0.64
CA GLY A 167 18.74 -1.83 -0.83
C GLY A 167 17.80 -3.00 -0.45
N CYS A 168 17.46 -3.11 0.84
CA CYS A 168 16.57 -4.10 1.45
C CYS A 168 15.23 -3.52 1.94
N GLY A 169 15.09 -2.19 1.98
CA GLY A 169 13.85 -1.50 2.33
C GLY A 169 12.82 -1.50 1.20
N PHE A 170 11.58 -1.10 1.52
CA PHE A 170 10.56 -0.76 0.52
C PHE A 170 9.59 0.29 1.05
N HIS A 171 8.84 0.93 0.16
CA HIS A 171 7.66 1.72 0.51
C HIS A 171 6.39 1.04 0.01
N THR A 172 5.34 1.03 0.82
CA THR A 172 4.04 0.49 0.43
C THR A 172 2.88 1.28 1.01
N SER A 173 1.80 1.34 0.26
CA SER A 173 0.52 1.93 0.68
C SER A 173 -0.59 0.89 0.84
N ASN A 174 -0.25 -0.39 0.77
CA ASN A 174 -1.23 -1.48 0.83
C ASN A 174 -1.82 -1.59 2.23
N GLU A 175 -3.14 -1.77 2.28
CA GLU A 175 -3.87 -1.96 3.54
C GLU A 175 -3.48 -3.26 4.26
N THR A 176 -3.02 -4.27 3.52
CA THR A 176 -2.48 -5.50 4.10
C THR A 176 -1.16 -5.83 3.44
N GLY A 177 -0.30 -6.53 4.16
CA GLY A 177 0.93 -7.03 3.59
C GLY A 177 1.75 -7.82 4.57
N GLU A 178 2.87 -8.33 4.05
CA GLU A 178 3.77 -9.19 4.77
C GLU A 178 5.20 -8.76 4.47
N LEU A 179 6.01 -8.64 5.52
CA LEU A 179 7.43 -8.37 5.44
C LEU A 179 8.16 -9.65 5.81
N ILE A 180 8.76 -10.28 4.80
CA ILE A 180 9.71 -11.38 4.98
C ILE A 180 11.07 -10.83 4.58
N TYR A 181 11.90 -10.55 5.57
CA TYR A 181 13.27 -10.18 5.37
C TYR A 181 14.17 -11.34 5.78
N GLU A 182 14.87 -11.88 4.81
CA GLU A 182 15.93 -12.85 5.01
C GLU A 182 17.21 -12.30 4.41
N ARG A 183 18.25 -12.20 5.23
CA ARG A 183 19.59 -11.91 4.75
C ARG A 183 20.48 -13.08 5.12
N THR A 184 20.98 -13.80 4.13
CA THR A 184 21.95 -14.89 4.29
C THR A 184 23.20 -14.59 3.44
N ALA A 185 24.37 -14.55 4.07
CA ALA A 185 25.64 -14.35 3.38
C ALA A 185 26.31 -15.70 3.08
N PRO A 186 26.53 -16.07 1.81
CA PRO A 186 27.71 -16.82 1.47
C PRO A 186 28.90 -15.86 1.65
N SER A 187 29.83 -16.21 2.53
CA SER A 187 31.06 -15.46 2.89
C SER A 187 31.58 -14.46 1.83
N PRO A 188 31.99 -13.23 2.20
CA PRO A 188 32.34 -12.77 3.56
C PRO A 188 31.17 -12.13 4.33
N LEU A 189 31.41 -11.86 5.63
CA LEU A 189 30.46 -11.21 6.55
C LEU A 189 30.00 -9.84 6.00
N PHE A 190 28.71 -9.51 6.16
CA PHE A 190 28.18 -8.23 5.68
C PHE A 190 28.53 -7.06 6.62
N ASP A 191 28.98 -5.92 6.07
CA ASP A 191 29.22 -4.66 6.80
C ASP A 191 27.96 -4.11 7.50
N ARG A 192 28.12 -3.04 8.29
CA ARG A 192 27.00 -2.32 8.91
C ARG A 192 25.92 -2.01 7.87
N TRP A 193 24.68 -2.35 8.20
CA TRP A 193 23.55 -2.17 7.31
C TRP A 193 22.34 -1.63 8.08
N THR A 194 21.46 -0.94 7.38
CA THR A 194 20.17 -0.50 7.88
C THR A 194 19.14 -0.70 6.78
N CYS A 195 18.10 -1.45 7.09
CA CYS A 195 16.93 -1.61 6.24
C CYS A 195 15.80 -0.80 6.86
N THR A 196 15.09 -0.03 6.04
CA THR A 196 13.95 0.76 6.47
C THR A 196 12.76 0.48 5.55
N TRP A 197 11.65 0.05 6.12
CA TRP A 197 10.39 -0.21 5.42
C TRP A 197 9.35 0.81 5.84
N HIS A 198 8.77 1.49 4.87
CA HIS A 198 7.76 2.53 5.07
C HIS A 198 6.40 2.00 4.65
N ILE A 199 5.44 2.06 5.56
CA ILE A 199 4.04 1.71 5.28
C ILE A 199 3.22 2.98 5.46
N GLU A 200 2.68 3.52 4.37
CA GLU A 200 1.87 4.75 4.38
C GLU A 200 0.57 4.54 3.61
N MET A 201 -0.49 4.20 4.33
CA MET A 201 -1.80 3.96 3.72
C MET A 201 -2.47 5.27 3.30
N PHE A 202 -3.35 5.23 2.30
CA PHE A 202 -4.10 6.43 1.90
C PHE A 202 -5.27 6.76 2.83
N ASP A 203 -5.94 5.77 3.41
CA ASP A 203 -7.08 6.02 4.31
C ASP A 203 -6.58 6.45 5.70
N THR A 204 -6.68 7.75 5.98
CA THR A 204 -6.27 8.35 7.25
C THR A 204 -7.16 7.97 8.43
N ARG A 205 -8.27 7.25 8.20
CA ARG A 205 -9.19 6.79 9.25
C ARG A 205 -8.88 5.37 9.72
N LYS A 206 -7.84 4.74 9.16
CA LYS A 206 -7.38 3.41 9.55
C LYS A 206 -6.02 3.50 10.22
N VAL A 207 -5.78 2.55 11.12
CA VAL A 207 -4.49 2.31 11.78
C VAL A 207 -3.93 0.97 11.32
N LEU A 208 -2.61 0.77 11.48
CA LEU A 208 -1.96 -0.50 11.19
C LEU A 208 -1.96 -1.36 12.44
N GLN A 209 -2.46 -2.58 12.31
CA GLN A 209 -2.19 -3.69 13.22
C GLN A 209 -1.00 -4.48 12.66
N ILE A 210 0.13 -4.50 13.37
CA ILE A 210 1.36 -5.20 12.99
C ILE A 210 1.52 -6.44 13.88
N ASN A 211 1.57 -7.62 13.27
CA ASN A 211 1.77 -8.88 13.99
C ASN A 211 3.17 -9.42 13.71
N PHE A 212 3.91 -9.75 14.75
CA PHE A 212 5.18 -10.45 14.65
C PHE A 212 4.94 -11.95 14.57
N LEU A 213 5.48 -12.56 13.52
CA LEU A 213 5.31 -14.00 13.27
C LEU A 213 6.57 -14.75 13.66
N ASN A 214 7.73 -14.25 13.22
CA ASN A 214 9.00 -14.85 13.54
C ASN A 214 10.11 -13.80 13.44
N LEU A 215 11.09 -13.91 14.33
CA LEU A 215 12.23 -13.03 14.40
C LEU A 215 13.41 -13.86 14.86
N THR A 216 14.49 -13.87 14.09
CA THR A 216 15.69 -14.63 14.44
C THR A 216 16.90 -13.71 14.45
N ALA A 217 17.63 -13.79 15.56
CA ALA A 217 18.90 -13.10 15.74
C ALA A 217 19.94 -13.55 14.71
N PRO A 218 20.92 -12.70 14.37
CA PRO A 218 22.03 -13.12 13.53
C PRO A 218 22.89 -14.19 14.20
N HIS A 219 23.10 -15.31 13.51
CA HIS A 219 24.01 -16.36 13.97
C HIS A 219 25.46 -15.96 13.68
N LEU A 220 26.29 -15.82 14.71
CA LEU A 220 27.75 -15.68 14.55
C LEU A 220 28.42 -17.06 14.55
N PHE A 221 29.49 -17.22 13.76
CA PHE A 221 30.38 -18.36 13.83
C PHE A 221 31.78 -17.83 14.13
N GLU A 222 32.40 -18.36 15.20
CA GLU A 222 33.75 -18.03 15.69
C GLU A 222 34.00 -16.56 16.00
N VAL A 223 33.62 -16.14 17.21
CA VAL A 223 34.20 -14.94 17.83
C VAL A 223 34.58 -15.25 19.27
N THR A 224 35.72 -14.71 19.73
CA THR A 224 36.11 -14.70 21.13
C THR A 224 34.98 -14.11 22.00
N SER A 225 34.93 -14.47 23.30
CA SER A 225 33.87 -14.06 24.24
C SER A 225 33.52 -12.55 24.21
N LYS A 226 34.48 -11.68 23.87
CA LYS A 226 34.28 -10.22 23.75
C LYS A 226 33.48 -9.76 22.51
N GLY A 227 33.39 -10.58 21.46
CA GLY A 227 32.62 -10.24 20.25
C GLY A 227 31.14 -10.61 20.34
N CYS A 228 30.78 -11.55 21.21
CA CYS A 228 29.40 -11.96 21.47
C CYS A 228 28.58 -10.87 22.17
N GLU A 229 29.17 -10.17 23.14
CA GLU A 229 28.48 -9.13 23.93
C GLU A 229 28.05 -7.90 23.12
N ASN A 230 28.72 -7.65 21.99
CA ASN A 230 28.50 -6.44 21.17
C ASN A 230 27.73 -6.72 19.87
N ALA A 231 27.29 -7.97 19.69
CA ALA A 231 26.61 -8.45 18.50
C ALA A 231 25.10 -8.40 18.66
N PHE A 232 24.48 -7.30 18.25
CA PHE A 232 23.04 -7.16 18.26
C PHE A 232 22.52 -6.46 17.01
N VAL A 233 21.31 -6.85 16.61
CA VAL A 233 20.50 -6.14 15.62
C VAL A 233 19.45 -5.34 16.38
N THR A 234 19.29 -4.08 16.01
CA THR A 234 18.24 -3.24 16.59
C THR A 234 17.04 -3.23 15.64
N LEU A 235 15.89 -3.65 16.14
CA LEU A 235 14.59 -3.49 15.48
C LEU A 235 13.87 -2.33 16.15
N THR A 236 13.45 -1.34 15.37
CA THR A 236 12.68 -0.19 15.86
C THR A 236 11.49 0.05 14.95
N ILE A 237 10.33 0.27 15.54
CA ILE A 237 9.10 0.59 14.85
C ILE A 237 8.72 2.01 15.25
N PHE A 238 8.49 2.85 14.26
CA PHE A 238 8.07 4.23 14.43
C PHE A 238 6.60 4.36 14.03
N ASP A 239 5.84 5.09 14.84
CA ASP A 239 4.43 5.40 14.58
C ASP A 239 4.32 6.76 13.90
N GLY A 240 4.35 6.74 12.56
CA GLY A 240 4.41 7.92 11.71
C GLY A 240 5.23 7.66 10.44
N ALA A 241 5.47 8.72 9.66
CA ALA A 241 6.14 8.63 8.35
C ALA A 241 7.66 8.79 8.42
N ASP A 242 8.15 9.58 9.39
CA ASP A 242 9.55 10.00 9.48
C ASP A 242 10.18 9.52 10.79
N PRO A 243 11.15 8.60 10.77
CA PRO A 243 11.82 8.10 11.96
C PRO A 243 12.54 9.14 12.84
N LEU A 244 12.81 10.35 12.33
CA LEU A 244 13.45 11.43 13.10
C LEU A 244 12.47 12.24 13.94
N GLN A 245 11.21 12.30 13.50
CA GLN A 245 10.15 13.10 14.12
C GLN A 245 9.09 12.22 14.77
N SER A 246 8.92 11.01 14.23
CA SER A 246 7.89 10.09 14.65
C SER A 246 8.33 9.41 15.95
N PRO A 247 7.40 9.23 16.89
CA PRO A 247 7.65 8.45 18.08
C PRO A 247 8.02 7.00 17.78
N THR A 248 8.77 6.42 18.70
CA THR A 248 9.01 4.97 18.72
C THR A 248 7.79 4.25 19.28
N LEU A 249 7.18 3.40 18.46
CA LEU A 249 6.10 2.48 18.85
C LEU A 249 6.64 1.31 19.65
N ALA A 250 7.78 0.75 19.23
CA ALA A 250 8.50 -0.31 19.93
C ALA A 250 9.96 -0.32 19.50
N SER A 251 10.88 -0.71 20.40
CA SER A 251 12.28 -0.88 20.06
C SER A 251 12.89 -1.99 20.90
N THR A 252 13.58 -2.91 20.26
CA THR A 252 14.24 -4.03 20.93
C THR A 252 15.61 -4.29 20.32
N GLN A 253 16.54 -4.69 21.17
CA GLN A 253 17.85 -5.16 20.77
C GLN A 253 17.84 -6.68 20.78
N ILE A 254 17.99 -7.25 19.59
CA ILE A 254 18.03 -8.68 19.38
C ILE A 254 19.50 -9.09 19.50
N VAL A 255 19.85 -9.60 20.67
CA VAL A 255 21.21 -10.03 21.01
C VAL A 255 21.49 -11.41 20.40
N ASN A 256 22.74 -11.65 20.05
CA ASN A 256 23.21 -12.89 19.45
C ASN A 256 23.02 -14.13 20.37
N MET A 257 22.70 -15.27 19.76
CA MET A 257 22.74 -16.59 20.39
C MET A 257 24.15 -17.18 20.26
N CYS A 258 25.10 -16.76 21.10
CA CYS A 258 26.44 -17.38 21.11
C CYS A 258 26.46 -18.78 21.75
N HIS A 259 25.46 -19.11 22.57
CA HIS A 259 25.48 -20.31 23.43
C HIS A 259 24.17 -21.10 23.45
N GLY A 260 23.27 -20.86 22.50
CA GLY A 260 22.01 -21.61 22.39
C GLY A 260 21.03 -21.31 23.53
N GLU A 261 21.00 -20.07 24.04
CA GLU A 261 19.91 -19.63 24.92
C GLU A 261 18.60 -19.46 24.12
N ASP A 262 17.48 -19.76 24.77
CA ASP A 262 16.14 -19.65 24.21
C ASP A 262 15.80 -18.17 23.91
N PHE A 263 15.70 -17.82 22.63
CA PHE A 263 15.21 -16.51 22.22
C PHE A 263 13.69 -16.43 22.44
N GLU A 264 13.27 -15.65 23.42
CA GLU A 264 11.86 -15.34 23.63
C GLU A 264 11.43 -14.20 22.70
N MET A 265 10.34 -14.41 21.96
CA MET A 265 9.81 -13.39 21.03
C MET A 265 9.47 -12.10 21.81
N PRO A 266 10.06 -10.94 21.44
CA PRO A 266 9.87 -9.70 22.20
C PRO A 266 8.42 -9.19 22.11
N PHE A 267 7.77 -9.40 20.96
CA PHE A 267 6.42 -8.91 20.69
C PHE A 267 5.42 -10.07 20.62
N LYS A 268 4.88 -10.47 21.77
CA LYS A 268 3.86 -11.54 21.86
C LYS A 268 2.45 -11.10 21.42
N HIS A 269 2.23 -9.79 21.31
CA HIS A 269 0.94 -9.20 21.00
C HIS A 269 1.06 -8.29 19.75
N PRO A 270 -0.02 -8.11 19.00
CA PRO A 270 -0.06 -7.17 17.90
C PRO A 270 0.21 -5.74 18.38
N LEU A 271 0.99 -4.99 17.59
CA LEU A 271 1.22 -3.57 17.80
C LEU A 271 0.28 -2.76 16.93
N PHE A 272 -0.27 -1.67 17.49
CA PHE A 272 -1.18 -0.79 16.77
C PHE A 272 -0.58 0.60 16.64
N THR A 273 -0.52 1.14 15.44
CA THR A 273 -0.14 2.54 15.23
C THR A 273 -1.26 3.49 15.66
N SER A 274 -0.92 4.74 15.99
CA SER A 274 -1.91 5.80 16.20
C SER A 274 -2.31 6.50 14.90
N THR A 275 -1.51 6.32 13.84
CA THR A 275 -1.74 6.91 12.52
C THR A 275 -1.90 5.85 11.43
N ASN A 276 -2.19 6.28 10.21
CA ASN A 276 -2.19 5.45 9.00
C ASN A 276 -0.78 5.13 8.47
N LYS A 277 0.26 5.36 9.27
CA LYS A 277 1.66 5.28 8.86
C LYS A 277 2.53 4.56 9.88
N ALA A 278 3.48 3.77 9.39
CA ALA A 278 4.50 3.13 10.20
C ALA A 278 5.84 3.12 9.46
N VAL A 279 6.93 3.19 10.21
CA VAL A 279 8.26 2.87 9.68
C VAL A 279 8.89 1.77 10.51
N ILE A 280 9.28 0.68 9.85
CA ILE A 280 10.00 -0.44 10.48
C ILE A 280 11.46 -0.31 10.08
N ARG A 281 12.35 -0.23 11.06
CA ARG A 281 13.79 -0.12 10.85
C ARG A 281 14.52 -1.28 11.51
N LEU A 282 15.34 -1.96 10.73
CA LEU A 282 16.23 -3.01 11.21
C LEU A 282 17.66 -2.62 10.88
N SER A 283 18.51 -2.49 11.90
CA SER A 283 19.90 -2.06 11.72
C SER A 283 20.87 -2.96 12.45
N SER A 284 21.96 -3.34 11.78
CA SER A 284 23.08 -4.06 12.39
C SER A 284 24.27 -3.12 12.58
N ARG A 285 24.86 -3.16 13.78
CA ARG A 285 26.08 -2.37 14.10
C ARG A 285 27.38 -3.14 13.85
N ILE A 286 27.30 -4.43 13.55
CA ILE A 286 28.46 -5.30 13.30
C ILE A 286 28.18 -6.33 12.18
N GLN A 287 29.23 -7.05 11.80
CA GLN A 287 29.24 -8.11 10.80
C GLN A 287 28.54 -9.40 11.29
N GLY A 288 27.65 -9.98 10.48
CA GLY A 288 26.90 -11.21 10.80
C GLY A 288 26.54 -12.04 9.56
N ARG A 289 26.03 -13.28 9.75
CA ARG A 289 25.76 -14.23 8.64
C ARG A 289 24.30 -14.33 8.22
N SER A 290 23.38 -14.40 9.18
CA SER A 290 21.95 -14.51 8.91
C SER A 290 21.18 -13.40 9.65
N THR A 291 20.00 -13.01 9.20
CA THR A 291 19.01 -12.30 10.04
C THR A 291 17.67 -12.57 9.39
N PHE A 292 16.67 -12.92 10.21
CA PHE A 292 15.32 -13.19 9.73
C PHE A 292 14.32 -12.33 10.47
N LEU A 293 13.47 -11.64 9.73
CA LEU A 293 12.34 -10.89 10.26
C LEU A 293 11.10 -11.23 9.43
N HIS A 294 10.06 -11.69 10.11
CA HIS A 294 8.78 -12.01 9.54
C HIS A 294 7.66 -11.38 10.35
N LEU A 295 6.98 -10.43 9.72
CA LEU A 295 5.80 -9.80 10.27
C LEU A 295 4.76 -9.62 9.17
N ASN A 296 3.51 -9.43 9.59
CA ASN A 296 2.45 -8.98 8.70
C ASN A 296 1.77 -7.74 9.27
N TRP A 297 1.06 -7.02 8.41
CA TRP A 297 0.22 -5.92 8.85
C TRP A 297 -1.15 -5.95 8.19
N THR A 298 -2.13 -5.40 8.90
CA THR A 298 -3.48 -5.21 8.41
C THR A 298 -4.03 -3.85 8.83
N ALA A 299 -4.73 -3.18 7.91
CA ALA A 299 -5.40 -1.92 8.17
C ALA A 299 -6.69 -2.20 8.93
N LYS A 300 -6.84 -1.57 10.10
CA LYS A 300 -8.02 -1.69 10.94
C LYS A 300 -8.62 -0.31 11.16
N LYS A 301 -9.94 -0.23 11.24
CA LYS A 301 -10.56 0.96 11.84
C LYS A 301 -10.17 1.00 13.32
N PRO A 302 -9.74 2.14 13.85
CA PRO A 302 -9.39 2.24 15.26
C PRO A 302 -10.67 2.06 16.11
N SER A 303 -10.72 0.99 16.91
CA SER A 303 -11.85 0.69 17.79
C SER A 303 -11.72 1.38 19.16
N CYS A 304 -10.48 1.55 19.63
CA CYS A 304 -10.08 2.16 20.90
C CYS A 304 -8.56 2.38 20.88
N GLY A 305 -8.02 3.15 21.84
CA GLY A 305 -6.61 3.54 21.84
C GLY A 305 -6.40 4.96 21.29
N GLY A 306 -5.17 5.47 21.40
CA GLY A 306 -4.86 6.84 20.98
C GLY A 306 -3.59 7.38 21.60
N ARG A 307 -3.31 8.67 21.35
CA ARG A 307 -2.10 9.34 21.82
C ARG A 307 -2.42 10.63 22.55
N PHE A 308 -1.80 10.80 23.71
CA PHE A 308 -1.77 12.06 24.44
C PHE A 308 -0.39 12.68 24.24
N SER A 309 -0.36 13.89 23.67
CA SER A 309 0.85 14.67 23.48
C SER A 309 0.51 16.13 23.80
N ASN A 310 1.26 16.75 24.70
CA ASN A 310 1.17 18.17 25.10
C ASN A 310 -0.04 18.59 25.95
N SER A 311 -0.70 17.69 26.67
CA SER A 311 -1.75 18.10 27.61
C SER A 311 -1.25 18.08 29.05
N ASN A 312 -1.59 19.10 29.85
CA ASN A 312 -1.35 19.14 31.32
C ASN A 312 -2.22 18.12 32.09
N GLY A 313 -2.77 17.11 31.40
CA GLY A 313 -3.77 16.18 31.88
C GLY A 313 -4.54 15.56 30.71
N GLY A 314 -4.99 14.32 30.86
CA GLY A 314 -5.76 13.60 29.85
C GLY A 314 -6.67 12.59 30.53
N ARG A 315 -7.79 12.25 29.89
CA ARG A 315 -8.75 11.27 30.42
C ARG A 315 -8.93 10.17 29.37
N ILE A 316 -8.68 8.93 29.77
CA ILE A 316 -8.96 7.73 28.97
C ILE A 316 -10.28 7.18 29.48
N ASP A 317 -11.32 7.28 28.66
CA ASP A 317 -12.61 6.64 28.92
C ASP A 317 -12.78 5.47 27.93
N TYR A 318 -13.02 4.27 28.47
CA TYR A 318 -13.32 3.07 27.69
C TYR A 318 -14.59 2.43 28.24
N TYR A 319 -15.61 2.29 27.40
CA TYR A 319 -16.89 1.68 27.76
C TYR A 319 -17.22 0.57 26.75
N LEU A 320 -17.58 -0.61 27.26
CA LEU A 320 -18.16 -1.68 26.44
C LEU A 320 -19.65 -1.33 26.22
N GLU A 321 -20.05 -1.03 24.99
CA GLU A 321 -21.48 -0.87 24.66
C GLU A 321 -22.16 -2.24 24.73
N SER A 322 -22.90 -2.47 25.81
CA SER A 322 -23.70 -3.70 26.01
C SER A 322 -25.08 -3.60 25.34
N SER A 323 -25.17 -3.06 24.11
CA SER A 323 -26.48 -2.90 23.46
C SER A 323 -26.48 -3.26 21.98
N ARG A 324 -27.08 -4.43 21.74
CA ARG A 324 -27.78 -4.92 20.53
C ARG A 324 -26.94 -5.80 19.59
N ARG A 325 -27.27 -7.10 19.66
CA ARG A 325 -27.34 -8.10 18.57
C ARG A 325 -26.46 -7.78 17.36
N ASP A 326 -25.18 -8.09 17.51
CA ASP A 326 -24.31 -8.66 16.49
C ASP A 326 -23.15 -9.29 17.28
N GLU A 327 -23.38 -10.52 17.77
CA GLU A 327 -22.43 -11.29 18.61
C GLU A 327 -21.13 -11.68 17.88
N GLU A 328 -20.91 -11.20 16.65
CA GLU A 328 -19.83 -11.65 15.78
C GLU A 328 -18.54 -10.78 15.85
N GLU A 329 -18.56 -9.64 16.56
CA GLU A 329 -17.42 -8.68 16.57
C GLU A 329 -16.81 -8.39 17.96
N LEU A 330 -16.98 -9.28 18.93
CA LEU A 330 -16.33 -9.18 20.25
C LEU A 330 -15.11 -10.10 20.38
N GLY A 331 -14.27 -10.17 19.34
CA GLY A 331 -12.93 -10.76 19.44
C GLY A 331 -11.96 -9.84 20.19
N ASP A 332 -10.93 -10.43 20.80
CA ASP A 332 -9.86 -9.80 21.60
C ASP A 332 -9.52 -8.34 21.23
N LYS A 333 -10.20 -7.37 21.87
CA LYS A 333 -9.95 -5.93 21.66
C LYS A 333 -8.78 -5.49 22.53
N ALA A 334 -7.56 -5.52 21.99
CA ALA A 334 -6.40 -4.88 22.60
C ALA A 334 -6.42 -3.37 22.34
N CYS A 335 -6.73 -2.58 23.37
CA CYS A 335 -6.69 -1.12 23.31
C CYS A 335 -5.36 -0.61 23.88
N ILE A 336 -4.61 0.18 23.09
CA ILE A 336 -3.31 0.71 23.52
C ILE A 336 -3.33 2.24 23.47
N TRP A 337 -2.93 2.89 24.55
CA TRP A 337 -2.78 4.35 24.63
C TRP A 337 -1.32 4.73 24.87
N TYR A 338 -0.81 5.65 24.05
CA TYR A 338 0.54 6.18 24.17
C TYR A 338 0.49 7.55 24.83
N VAL A 339 1.06 7.68 26.03
CA VAL A 339 1.17 8.95 26.75
C VAL A 339 2.61 9.46 26.64
N ASN A 340 2.78 10.62 26.00
CA ASN A 340 4.08 11.27 25.86
C ASN A 340 4.06 12.66 26.48
N VAL A 341 5.03 12.97 27.34
CA VAL A 341 5.19 14.27 28.00
C VAL A 341 6.60 14.83 27.74
N PRO A 342 6.78 16.16 27.69
CA PRO A 342 8.10 16.76 27.54
C PRO A 342 9.07 16.32 28.65
N PRO A 343 10.40 16.33 28.42
CA PRO A 343 11.39 15.75 29.32
C PRO A 343 11.38 16.31 30.75
N GLN A 344 10.84 17.51 30.96
CA GLN A 344 10.75 18.15 32.27
C GLN A 344 9.55 17.70 33.12
N PHE A 345 8.66 16.85 32.59
CA PHE A 345 7.45 16.40 33.27
C PHE A 345 7.50 14.90 33.58
N HIS A 346 6.86 14.51 34.68
CA HIS A 346 6.62 13.10 35.03
C HIS A 346 5.14 12.75 34.75
N ILE A 347 4.89 11.49 34.40
CA ILE A 347 3.53 10.99 34.17
C ILE A 347 2.98 10.45 35.49
N GLU A 348 1.87 10.99 35.96
CA GLU A 348 1.09 10.47 37.07
C GLU A 348 -0.22 9.88 36.53
N LEU A 349 -0.51 8.62 36.85
CA LEU A 349 -1.72 7.92 36.41
C LEU A 349 -2.69 7.75 37.58
N SER A 350 -3.89 8.33 37.47
CA SER A 350 -4.97 8.17 38.44
C SER A 350 -6.12 7.33 37.85
N LEU A 351 -6.38 6.16 38.41
CA LEU A 351 -7.48 5.29 37.99
C LEU A 351 -8.75 5.64 38.78
N GLN A 352 -9.76 6.21 38.11
CA GLN A 352 -11.02 6.59 38.79
C GLN A 352 -11.96 5.40 38.98
N VAL A 353 -12.28 4.68 37.89
CA VAL A 353 -13.18 3.52 37.91
C VAL A 353 -12.64 2.48 36.95
N LEU A 354 -12.47 1.24 37.42
CA LEU A 354 -12.09 0.09 36.59
C LEU A 354 -13.11 -1.02 36.80
N ARG A 355 -13.77 -1.44 35.72
CA ARG A 355 -14.71 -2.56 35.70
C ARG A 355 -14.33 -3.48 34.55
N LEU A 356 -13.73 -4.62 34.87
CA LEU A 356 -13.37 -5.65 33.91
C LEU A 356 -14.32 -6.83 34.13
N PRO A 357 -15.16 -7.20 33.15
CA PRO A 357 -16.01 -8.37 33.29
C PRO A 357 -15.13 -9.63 33.29
N SER A 358 -15.15 -10.41 34.36
CA SER A 358 -14.59 -11.76 34.36
C SER A 358 -15.76 -12.73 34.24
N GLU A 359 -15.82 -13.51 33.16
CA GLU A 359 -16.47 -14.82 33.28
C GLU A 359 -15.70 -15.60 34.35
N GLU A 360 -16.41 -16.34 35.21
CA GLU A 360 -15.96 -16.99 36.47
C GLU A 360 -14.69 -17.83 36.34
N THR A 361 -13.55 -17.19 36.09
CA THR A 361 -12.24 -17.80 35.94
C THR A 361 -11.33 -17.16 36.99
N VAL A 362 -10.80 -18.01 37.85
CA VAL A 362 -10.02 -17.64 39.05
C VAL A 362 -8.70 -16.93 38.71
N ASN A 363 -8.28 -16.93 37.43
CA ASN A 363 -6.95 -16.52 37.01
C ASN A 363 -6.85 -15.14 36.32
N CYS A 364 -7.92 -14.33 36.28
CA CYS A 364 -7.89 -13.01 35.62
C CYS A 364 -7.34 -13.04 34.18
N SER A 365 -7.53 -14.15 33.46
CA SER A 365 -6.97 -14.37 32.12
C SER A 365 -7.81 -13.79 31.00
N SER A 366 -9.02 -13.29 31.30
CA SER A 366 -9.98 -12.85 30.29
C SER A 366 -9.87 -11.37 29.95
N ASN A 367 -9.47 -10.51 30.90
CA ASN A 367 -9.37 -9.06 30.69
C ASN A 367 -8.23 -8.49 31.55
N ILE A 368 -7.27 -7.81 30.92
CA ILE A 368 -6.06 -7.29 31.59
C ILE A 368 -5.86 -5.82 31.21
N LEU A 369 -5.55 -4.98 32.19
CA LEU A 369 -5.03 -3.62 31.99
C LEU A 369 -3.57 -3.59 32.43
N GLU A 370 -2.65 -3.40 31.48
CA GLU A 370 -1.23 -3.27 31.76
C GLU A 370 -0.74 -1.84 31.52
N ALA A 371 0.17 -1.35 32.37
CA ALA A 371 0.85 -0.07 32.20
C ALA A 371 2.37 -0.30 32.13
N PHE A 372 3.02 0.26 31.12
CA PHE A 372 4.45 0.10 30.90
C PHE A 372 5.18 1.43 30.91
N LYS A 373 6.41 1.41 31.45
CA LYS A 373 7.32 2.56 31.41
C LYS A 373 7.92 2.79 30.00
N HIS A 374 7.91 1.76 29.17
CA HIS A 374 8.34 1.73 27.77
C HIS A 374 7.39 0.82 26.97
N PRO A 375 7.21 0.99 25.65
CA PRO A 375 6.42 0.04 24.88
C PRO A 375 7.00 -1.38 25.04
N LYS A 376 6.15 -2.37 25.32
CA LYS A 376 6.56 -3.80 25.34
C LYS A 376 6.99 -4.24 23.94
#